data_AF-A0A1R1PRR4-F1
#
_entry.id   AF-A0A1R1PRR4-F1
#
_cell.length_a   1.000
_cell.length_b   1.000
_cell.length_c   1.000
_cell.angle_alpha   90.00
_cell.angle_beta   90.00
_cell.angle_gamma   90.00
#
_symmetry.space_group_name_H-M   'P 1'
#
loop_
_entity.id
_entity.type
_entity.pdbx_description
1 polymer ?
#
loop_
_entity_poly.entity_id
_entity_poly.type
_entity_poly.pdbx_seq_one_letter_code
_entity_poly.pdbx_strand_id
1 'polypeptide(L)'
;MANDYFDDMEEYEVIGGYFSPVSNFYQKEGLAQGIHRVKMCELATQESSDWLMVDSWESVQPEYQRTAVVLDHFDEELNGAPTMYIGCIEHIKQLLDT
;
A
#
# COMPACT_ATOMS: atom_id res chain seq x y z
N MET A 1 10.07 13.46 -5.69
CA MET A 1 9.74 12.12 -5.18
C MET A 1 8.74 11.46 -6.13
N ALA A 2 8.20 10.27 -5.84
CA ALA A 2 7.38 9.53 -6.82
C ALA A 2 6.20 10.34 -7.40
N ASN A 3 5.52 11.16 -6.58
CA ASN A 3 4.46 12.06 -7.06
C ASN A 3 5.00 13.07 -8.10
N ASP A 4 6.01 13.85 -7.73
CA ASP A 4 6.64 14.83 -8.64
C ASP A 4 7.12 14.18 -9.96
N TYR A 5 7.58 12.92 -9.92
CA TYR A 5 8.01 12.20 -11.12
C TYR A 5 6.85 11.96 -12.09
N PHE A 6 5.68 11.57 -11.60
CA PHE A 6 4.50 11.35 -12.44
C PHE A 6 3.85 12.67 -12.86
N ASP A 7 3.88 13.69 -12.00
CA ASP A 7 3.45 15.05 -12.36
C ASP A 7 4.26 15.59 -13.55
N ASP A 8 5.58 15.37 -13.57
CA ASP A 8 6.46 15.78 -14.67
C ASP A 8 6.25 14.99 -15.98
N MET A 9 5.66 13.79 -15.93
CA MET A 9 5.44 12.94 -17.11
C MET A 9 4.22 13.33 -17.93
N GLU A 10 3.23 14.01 -17.32
CA GLU A 10 1.94 14.40 -17.92
C GLU A 10 1.11 13.23 -18.53
N GLU A 11 1.55 11.98 -18.40
CA GLU A 11 0.87 10.77 -18.92
C GLU A 11 -0.01 10.09 -17.86
N TYR A 12 0.33 10.25 -16.58
CA TYR A 12 -0.35 9.63 -15.45
C TYR A 12 -0.74 10.69 -14.43
N GLU A 13 -1.89 10.51 -13.79
CA GLU A 13 -2.35 11.34 -12.67
C GLU A 13 -2.34 10.50 -11.39
N VAL A 14 -1.63 10.97 -10.36
CA VAL A 14 -1.60 10.32 -9.06
C VAL A 14 -2.87 10.69 -8.30
N ILE A 15 -3.79 9.73 -8.18
CA ILE A 15 -5.07 9.94 -7.49
C ILE A 15 -4.99 9.72 -5.98
N GLY A 16 -3.92 9.09 -5.48
CA GLY A 16 -3.74 8.77 -4.07
C GLY A 16 -2.55 7.87 -3.81
N GLY A 17 -2.18 7.74 -2.54
CA GLY A 17 -1.16 6.82 -2.07
C GLY A 17 -1.50 6.25 -0.71
N TYR A 18 -1.06 5.02 -0.44
CA TYR A 18 -1.39 4.31 0.79
C TYR A 18 -0.12 3.86 1.53
N PHE A 19 -0.06 4.16 2.82
CA PHE A 19 0.80 3.42 3.73
C PHE A 19 0.07 2.15 4.17
N SER A 20 0.64 0.98 3.86
CA SER A 20 0.22 -0.32 4.40
C SER A 20 1.26 -0.82 5.41
N PRO A 21 1.05 -0.68 6.73
CA PRO A 21 2.00 -1.18 7.71
C PRO A 21 1.98 -2.72 7.75
N VAL A 22 3.17 -3.32 7.63
CA VAL A 22 3.34 -4.79 7.67
C VAL A 22 2.69 -5.45 8.87
N SER A 23 2.24 -6.69 8.74
CA SER A 23 1.73 -7.50 9.85
C SER A 23 2.73 -7.69 11.01
N ASN A 24 2.24 -7.81 12.24
CA ASN A 24 3.06 -8.19 13.40
C ASN A 24 3.66 -9.59 13.27
N PHE A 25 3.05 -10.44 12.46
CA PHE A 25 3.53 -11.79 12.18
C PHE A 25 4.79 -11.82 11.29
N TYR A 26 5.27 -10.66 10.84
CA TYR A 26 6.60 -10.52 10.26
C TYR A 26 7.74 -10.81 11.26
N GLN A 27 7.46 -10.78 12.57
CA GLN A 27 8.37 -11.21 13.65
C GLN A 27 9.77 -10.56 13.66
N LYS A 28 9.91 -9.37 13.06
CA LYS A 28 11.16 -8.61 13.15
C LYS A 28 11.37 -8.13 14.59
N GLU A 29 12.53 -8.46 15.15
CA GLU A 29 12.91 -8.05 16.50
C GLU A 29 12.85 -6.52 16.67
N GLY A 30 12.22 -6.07 17.76
CA GLY A 30 12.06 -4.64 18.05
C GLY A 30 11.00 -3.91 17.22
N LEU A 31 10.24 -4.61 16.37
CA LEU A 31 9.14 -3.99 15.62
C LEU A 31 8.00 -3.64 16.57
N ALA A 32 7.63 -2.35 16.60
CA ALA A 32 6.47 -1.89 17.37
C ALA A 32 5.18 -2.57 16.88
N GLN A 33 4.23 -2.78 17.81
CA GLN A 33 2.94 -3.39 17.48
C GLN A 33 2.25 -2.62 16.34
N GLY A 34 1.61 -3.37 15.44
CA GLY A 34 0.96 -2.87 14.24
C GLY A 34 -0.01 -1.74 14.52
N ILE A 35 -0.80 -1.85 15.60
CA ILE A 35 -1.72 -0.78 16.04
C ILE A 35 -1.02 0.56 16.28
N HIS A 36 0.18 0.55 16.86
CA HIS A 36 0.96 1.76 17.08
C HIS A 36 1.52 2.30 15.76
N ARG A 37 1.98 1.43 14.86
CA ARG A 37 2.49 1.83 13.55
C ARG A 37 1.39 2.44 12.68
N VAL A 38 0.22 1.81 12.62
CA VAL A 38 -0.97 2.37 11.96
C VAL A 38 -1.28 3.73 12.54
N LYS A 39 -1.35 3.86 13.88
CA LYS A 39 -1.69 5.15 14.49
C LYS A 39 -0.66 6.25 14.21
N MET A 40 0.63 5.91 14.22
CA MET A 40 1.69 6.85 13.84
C MET A 40 1.56 7.29 12.37
N CYS A 41 1.28 6.35 11.46
CA CYS A 41 1.05 6.67 10.06
C CYS A 41 -0.18 7.58 9.89
N GLU A 42 -1.30 7.29 10.58
CA GLU A 42 -2.51 8.10 10.51
C GLU A 42 -2.24 9.54 10.94
N LEU A 43 -1.54 9.72 12.07
CA LEU A 43 -1.19 11.05 12.57
C LEU A 43 -0.23 11.78 11.63
N ALA A 44 0.69 11.05 11.00
CA ALA A 44 1.62 11.62 10.04
C ALA A 44 0.89 12.08 8.77
N THR A 45 -0.04 11.29 8.24
CA THR A 45 -0.76 11.64 7.01
C THR A 45 -1.83 12.70 7.24
N GLN A 46 -2.55 12.67 8.36
CA GLN A 46 -3.67 13.58 8.67
C GLN A 46 -3.31 15.06 8.58
N GLU A 47 -2.11 15.44 9.02
CA GLU A 47 -1.71 16.85 9.13
C GLU A 47 -0.80 17.30 7.97
N SER A 48 -0.25 16.38 7.18
CA SER A 48 0.84 16.68 6.23
C SER A 48 0.54 16.35 4.77
N SER A 49 -0.57 15.67 4.46
CA SER A 49 -0.87 15.25 3.10
C SER A 49 -2.36 15.17 2.82
N ASP A 50 -2.75 15.69 1.66
CA ASP A 50 -4.14 15.62 1.16
C ASP A 50 -4.41 14.36 0.31
N TRP A 51 -3.37 13.60 -0.05
CA TRP A 51 -3.45 12.47 -0.99
C TRP A 51 -2.93 11.15 -0.41
N LEU A 52 -2.19 11.18 0.70
CA LEU A 52 -1.71 9.99 1.38
C LEU A 52 -2.70 9.53 2.45
N MET A 53 -3.00 8.24 2.40
CA MET A 53 -3.89 7.55 3.31
C MET A 53 -3.16 6.39 4.00
N VAL A 54 -3.80 5.79 4.99
CA VAL A 54 -3.29 4.59 5.67
C VAL A 54 -4.30 3.48 5.48
N ASP A 55 -3.84 2.37 4.94
CA ASP A 55 -4.59 1.12 4.97
C ASP A 55 -4.03 0.24 6.09
N SER A 56 -4.92 -0.28 6.93
CA SER A 56 -4.57 -1.11 8.08
C SER A 56 -4.77 -2.60 7.82
N TRP A 57 -5.29 -2.98 6.65
CA TRP A 57 -5.68 -4.35 6.34
C TRP A 57 -4.54 -5.37 6.52
N GLU A 58 -3.35 -5.08 6.00
CA GLU A 58 -2.19 -5.98 6.14
C GLU A 58 -1.79 -6.17 7.62
N SER A 59 -1.88 -5.09 8.41
CA SER A 59 -1.40 -5.05 9.79
C SER A 59 -2.21 -5.94 10.74
N VAL A 60 -3.48 -6.21 10.39
CA VAL A 60 -4.43 -7.00 11.19
C VAL A 60 -4.54 -8.46 10.73
N GLN A 61 -3.88 -8.84 9.63
CA GLN A 61 -3.90 -10.23 9.16
C GLN A 61 -3.25 -11.18 10.17
N PRO A 62 -3.81 -12.39 10.36
CA PRO A 62 -3.31 -13.38 11.33
C PRO A 62 -1.96 -14.00 10.95
N GLU A 63 -1.47 -13.73 9.73
CA GLU A 63 -0.21 -14.22 9.20
C GLU A 63 0.44 -13.14 8.32
N TYR A 64 1.74 -13.26 8.08
CA TYR A 64 2.46 -12.38 7.15
C TYR A 64 1.90 -12.55 5.72
N GLN A 65 1.60 -11.44 5.06
CA GLN A 65 1.15 -11.42 3.68
C GLN A 65 2.31 -11.03 2.75
N ARG A 66 2.43 -11.72 1.62
CA ARG A 66 3.33 -11.27 0.56
C ARG A 66 2.77 -9.98 -0.05
N THR A 67 3.65 -9.06 -0.44
CA THR A 67 3.26 -7.78 -1.06
C THR A 67 2.35 -7.97 -2.28
N ALA A 68 2.52 -9.04 -3.06
CA ALA A 68 1.63 -9.35 -4.18
C ALA A 68 0.16 -9.53 -3.75
N VAL A 69 -0.09 -10.18 -2.61
CA VAL A 69 -1.44 -10.39 -2.05
C VAL A 69 -2.01 -9.08 -1.50
N VAL A 70 -1.17 -8.22 -0.95
CA VAL A 70 -1.58 -6.86 -0.53
C VAL A 70 -1.98 -6.02 -1.74
N LEU A 71 -1.27 -6.15 -2.87
CA LEU A 71 -1.65 -5.47 -4.12
C LEU A 71 -2.94 -6.04 -4.72
N ASP A 72 -3.21 -7.34 -4.59
CA ASP A 72 -4.52 -7.93 -4.94
C ASP A 72 -5.64 -7.28 -4.13
N HIS A 73 -5.45 -7.13 -2.81
CA HIS A 73 -6.42 -6.45 -1.95
C HIS A 73 -6.70 -5.01 -2.42
N PHE A 74 -5.67 -4.22 -2.72
CA PHE A 74 -5.86 -2.86 -3.23
C PHE A 74 -6.59 -2.83 -4.58
N ASP A 75 -6.29 -3.77 -5.48
CA ASP A 75 -6.99 -3.87 -6.77
C ASP A 75 -8.48 -4.17 -6.55
N GLU A 76 -8.80 -5.10 -5.65
CA GLU A 76 -10.17 -5.45 -5.30
C GLU A 76 -10.94 -4.28 -4.67
N GLU A 77 -10.33 -3.55 -3.74
CA GLU A 77 -10.98 -2.43 -3.05
C GLU A 77 -11.18 -1.21 -3.97
N LEU A 78 -10.21 -0.92 -4.85
CA LEU A 78 -10.26 0.26 -5.71
C LEU A 78 -11.06 0.01 -7.00
N ASN A 79 -10.90 -1.17 -7.61
CA ASN A 79 -11.43 -1.48 -8.93
C ASN A 79 -12.57 -2.50 -8.91
N GLY A 80 -12.83 -3.14 -7.76
CA GLY A 80 -13.85 -4.17 -7.61
C GLY A 80 -13.40 -5.54 -8.11
N ALA A 81 -14.27 -6.25 -8.84
CA ALA A 81 -13.90 -7.54 -9.43
C ALA A 81 -12.76 -7.36 -10.46
N PRO A 82 -11.90 -8.37 -10.69
CA PRO A 82 -10.73 -8.24 -11.57
C PRO A 82 -11.18 -7.79 -12.96
N THR A 83 -11.00 -6.51 -13.23
CA THR A 83 -11.18 -5.95 -14.57
C THR A 83 -9.93 -6.34 -15.35
N MET A 84 -10.11 -6.92 -16.54
CA MET A 84 -9.01 -7.44 -17.38
C MET A 84 -8.01 -6.36 -17.87
N TYR A 85 -7.98 -5.16 -17.28
CA TYR A 85 -7.33 -3.97 -17.84
C TYR A 85 -6.32 -3.27 -16.93
N ILE A 86 -6.01 -3.76 -15.73
CA ILE A 86 -5.02 -3.12 -14.85
C ILE A 86 -3.68 -3.87 -14.94
N GLY A 87 -2.99 -3.67 -16.05
CA GLY A 87 -1.68 -4.28 -16.31
C GLY A 87 -0.55 -3.80 -15.39
N CYS A 88 -0.74 -2.69 -14.67
CA CYS A 88 0.31 -2.09 -13.84
C CYS A 88 0.61 -2.94 -12.59
N ILE A 89 -0.42 -3.46 -11.92
CA ILE A 89 -0.25 -4.31 -10.73
C ILE A 89 0.39 -5.65 -11.10
N GLU A 90 0.00 -6.26 -12.22
CA GLU A 90 0.59 -7.52 -12.70
C GLU A 90 2.09 -7.39 -13.01
N HIS A 91 2.52 -6.26 -13.58
CA HIS A 91 3.93 -6.01 -13.80
C HIS A 91 4.71 -5.84 -12.48
N ILE A 92 4.12 -5.15 -11.50
CA ILE A 92 4.71 -5.00 -10.16
C ILE A 92 4.82 -6.36 -9.45
N LYS A 93 3.80 -7.22 -9.55
CA LYS A 93 3.82 -8.58 -8.99
C LYS A 93 4.95 -9.43 -9.59
N GLN A 94 5.17 -9.35 -10.90
CA GLN A 94 6.28 -10.05 -11.56
C GLN A 94 7.65 -9.63 -11.01
N LEU A 95 7.82 -8.35 -10.63
CA LEU A 95 9.05 -7.84 -10.01
C LEU A 95 9.19 -8.23 -8.53
N LEU A 96 8.08 -8.54 -7.84
CA LEU A 96 8.08 -8.96 -6.44
C LEU A 96 8.32 -10.46 -6.26
N ASP A 97 8.07 -11.26 -7.30
CA ASP A 97 8.30 -12.71 -7.32
C ASP A 97 9.73 -13.11 -7.80
N THR A 98 10.59 -12.14 -8.16
CA THR A 98 12.03 -12.34 -8.46
C THR A 98 12.92 -12.14 -7.24
#